data_AF-A0A935NBN2-F1
#
_entry.id   AF-A0A935NBN2-F1
#
_cell.length_a   1.000
_cell.length_b   1.000
_cell.length_c   1.000
_cell.angle_alpha   90.00
_cell.angle_beta   90.00
_cell.angle_gamma   90.00
#
_symmetry.space_group_name_H-M   'P 1'
#
loop_
_entity.id
_entity.type
_entity.pdbx_description
1 polymer ?
#
loop_
_entity_poly.entity_id
_entity_poly.type
_entity_poly.pdbx_seq_one_letter_code
_entity_poly.pdbx_strand_id
1 'polypeptide(L)'
;MKYHLLHVAVFSIVYFLLSCGSDQLEKEIANFARIQCQTIQLKNKRFALADSIRMLENDTVTNKTNLQILRIKADELKKVSLVAADSLKQKMDILFQTKLTTQEKKQNFLKAVDVYLQKWSCE
;
A
#
# COMPACT_ATOMS: atom_id res chain seq x y z
N MET A 1 -15.37 52.35 -11.96
CA MET A 1 -15.68 50.91 -11.80
C MET A 1 -14.63 50.04 -12.52
N LYS A 2 -13.35 50.05 -12.11
CA LYS A 2 -12.29 49.23 -12.75
C LYS A 2 -11.61 48.22 -11.82
N TYR A 3 -11.92 48.23 -10.52
CA TYR A 3 -11.24 47.39 -9.52
C TYR A 3 -11.92 46.03 -9.25
N HIS A 4 -13.18 45.83 -9.66
CA HIS A 4 -13.90 44.57 -9.39
C HIS A 4 -13.50 43.42 -10.31
N LEU A 5 -13.08 43.67 -11.56
CA LEU A 5 -12.66 42.59 -12.47
C LEU A 5 -11.28 42.00 -12.11
N LEU A 6 -10.39 42.78 -11.48
CA LEU A 6 -9.03 42.31 -11.17
C LEU A 6 -9.04 41.31 -10.00
N HIS A 7 -9.89 41.52 -9.00
CA HIS A 7 -9.97 40.62 -7.83
C HIS A 7 -10.55 39.25 -8.18
N VAL A 8 -11.51 39.17 -9.11
CA VAL A 8 -12.11 37.89 -9.52
C VAL A 8 -11.11 37.01 -10.27
N ALA A 9 -10.25 37.61 -11.11
CA ALA A 9 -9.22 36.87 -11.83
C ALA A 9 -8.13 36.32 -10.90
N VAL A 10 -7.70 37.09 -9.90
CA VAL A 10 -6.69 36.64 -8.93
C VAL A 10 -7.25 35.54 -8.02
N PHE A 11 -8.51 35.65 -7.57
CA PHE A 11 -9.14 34.60 -6.76
C PHE A 11 -9.32 33.29 -7.53
N SER A 12 -9.68 33.34 -8.82
CA SER A 12 -9.81 32.14 -9.64
C SER A 12 -8.48 31.44 -9.92
N ILE A 13 -7.39 32.20 -10.14
CA ILE A 13 -6.05 31.61 -10.34
C ILE A 13 -5.54 30.95 -9.05
N VAL A 14 -5.79 31.55 -7.89
CA VAL A 14 -5.42 30.98 -6.58
C VAL A 14 -6.21 29.70 -6.29
N TYR A 15 -7.51 29.65 -6.63
CA TYR A 15 -8.32 28.43 -6.50
C TYR A 15 -7.89 27.31 -7.45
N PHE A 16 -7.52 27.66 -8.69
CA PHE A 16 -7.04 26.67 -9.67
C PHE A 16 -5.67 26.08 -9.26
N LEU A 17 -4.79 26.90 -8.68
CA LEU A 17 -3.48 26.46 -8.19
C LEU A 17 -3.58 25.59 -6.91
N LEU A 18 -4.59 25.80 -6.06
CA LEU A 18 -4.79 25.01 -4.83
C LEU A 18 -5.38 23.60 -5.10
N SER A 19 -6.21 23.43 -6.13
CA SER A 19 -6.82 22.12 -6.45
C SER A 19 -5.85 21.11 -7.09
N CYS A 20 -4.77 21.59 -7.71
CA CYS A 20 -3.81 20.71 -8.42
C CYS A 20 -2.96 19.85 -7.45
N GLY A 21 -2.85 20.26 -6.17
CA GLY A 21 -2.05 19.56 -5.16
C GLY A 21 -2.79 18.42 -4.41
N SER A 22 -4.11 18.51 -4.26
CA SER A 22 -4.90 17.52 -3.50
C SER A 22 -5.06 16.20 -4.26
N ASP A 23 -5.32 16.26 -5.56
CA ASP A 23 -5.60 15.09 -6.39
C ASP A 23 -4.39 14.16 -6.52
N GLN A 24 -3.19 14.74 -6.54
CA GLN A 24 -1.95 13.97 -6.62
C GLN A 24 -1.66 13.25 -5.30
N LEU A 25 -1.92 13.90 -4.16
CA LEU A 25 -1.75 13.29 -2.84
C LEU A 25 -2.76 12.16 -2.62
N GLU A 26 -4.01 12.35 -3.03
CA GLU A 26 -5.04 11.31 -2.94
C GLU A 26 -4.67 10.08 -3.77
N LYS A 27 -4.18 10.27 -5.01
CA LYS A 27 -3.66 9.17 -5.84
C LYS A 27 -2.49 8.44 -5.18
N GLU A 28 -1.63 9.15 -4.48
CA GLU A 28 -0.49 8.57 -3.75
C GLU A 28 -0.95 7.76 -2.54
N ILE A 29 -1.92 8.27 -1.77
CA ILE A 29 -2.57 7.55 -0.66
C ILE A 29 -3.22 6.25 -1.18
N ALA A 30 -4.04 6.34 -2.23
CA ALA A 30 -4.72 5.19 -2.80
C ALA A 30 -3.73 4.14 -3.35
N ASN A 31 -2.66 4.58 -4.04
CA ASN A 31 -1.62 3.66 -4.51
C ASN A 31 -0.86 3.01 -3.36
N PHE A 32 -0.56 3.76 -2.30
CA PHE A 32 0.12 3.24 -1.12
C PHE A 32 -0.74 2.19 -0.42
N ALA A 33 -2.02 2.51 -0.15
CA ALA A 33 -2.99 1.58 0.42
C ALA A 33 -3.11 0.31 -0.43
N ARG A 34 -3.03 0.42 -1.77
CA ARG A 34 -3.16 -0.74 -2.66
C ARG A 34 -1.98 -1.70 -2.51
N ILE A 35 -0.76 -1.16 -2.46
CA ILE A 35 0.46 -1.95 -2.27
C ILE A 35 0.49 -2.57 -0.87
N GLN A 36 0.03 -1.83 0.15
CA GLN A 36 -0.10 -2.34 1.51
C GLN A 36 -1.12 -3.48 1.58
N CYS A 37 -2.29 -3.32 0.94
CA CYS A 37 -3.28 -4.39 0.83
C CYS A 37 -2.70 -5.64 0.14
N GLN A 38 -2.00 -5.48 -0.98
CA GLN A 38 -1.33 -6.59 -1.66
C GLN A 38 -0.31 -7.29 -0.76
N THR A 39 0.45 -6.53 0.03
CA THR A 39 1.40 -7.07 1.01
C THR A 39 0.68 -7.87 2.10
N ILE A 40 -0.45 -7.39 2.62
CA ILE A 40 -1.28 -8.11 3.61
C ILE A 40 -1.80 -9.43 3.01
N GLN A 41 -2.32 -9.39 1.78
CA GLN A 41 -2.82 -10.59 1.11
C GLN A 41 -1.72 -11.63 0.86
N LEU A 42 -0.51 -11.19 0.44
CA LEU A 42 0.64 -12.07 0.26
C LEU A 42 1.10 -12.68 1.59
N LYS A 43 1.12 -11.90 2.68
CA LYS A 43 1.37 -12.38 4.04
C LYS A 43 0.38 -13.48 4.44
N ASN A 44 -0.91 -13.25 4.23
CA ASN A 44 -1.97 -14.20 4.60
C ASN A 44 -1.86 -15.50 3.79
N LYS A 45 -1.60 -15.40 2.47
CA LYS A 45 -1.34 -16.58 1.62
C LYS A 45 -0.11 -17.37 2.10
N ARG A 46 0.93 -16.67 2.56
CA ARG A 46 2.15 -17.32 3.07
C ARG A 46 1.88 -18.09 4.35
N PHE A 47 1.08 -17.56 5.26
CA PHE A 47 0.68 -18.28 6.48
C PHE A 47 -0.19 -19.50 6.16
N ALA A 48 -1.22 -19.32 5.34
CA ALA A 48 -2.07 -20.44 4.91
C ALA A 48 -1.26 -21.57 4.25
N LEU A 49 -0.29 -21.23 3.39
CA LEU A 49 0.58 -22.22 2.76
C LEU A 49 1.52 -22.90 3.77
N ALA A 50 2.06 -22.16 4.74
CA ALA A 50 2.87 -22.74 5.80
C ALA A 50 2.08 -23.73 6.64
N ASP A 51 0.81 -23.44 6.93
CA ASP A 51 -0.07 -24.36 7.65
C ASP A 51 -0.39 -25.62 6.84
N SER A 52 -0.66 -25.48 5.53
CA SER A 52 -0.83 -26.64 4.63
C SER A 52 0.42 -27.52 4.58
N ILE A 53 1.62 -26.93 4.59
CA ILE A 53 2.88 -27.68 4.64
C ILE A 53 2.98 -28.44 5.96
N ARG A 54 2.72 -27.80 7.11
CA ARG A 54 2.75 -28.45 8.43
C ARG A 54 1.77 -29.62 8.53
N MET A 55 0.56 -29.46 7.99
CA MET A 55 -0.42 -30.55 7.96
C MET A 55 0.11 -31.74 7.15
N LEU A 56 0.68 -31.49 5.97
CA LEU A 56 1.20 -32.55 5.10
C LEU A 56 2.51 -33.17 5.60
N GLU A 57 3.31 -32.42 6.36
CA GLU A 57 4.50 -32.93 7.04
C GLU A 57 4.13 -33.94 8.14
N ASN A 58 2.98 -33.73 8.81
CA ASN A 58 2.48 -34.65 9.83
C ASN A 58 1.87 -35.94 9.24
N ASP A 59 1.31 -35.90 8.02
CA ASP A 59 0.64 -37.03 7.36
C ASP A 59 1.61 -38.01 6.63
N THR A 60 2.78 -38.29 7.19
CA THR A 60 3.99 -38.90 6.58
C THR A 60 3.90 -39.92 5.38
N VAL A 61 4.97 -39.82 4.56
CA VAL A 61 5.47 -40.64 3.42
C VAL A 61 4.75 -40.53 2.07
N THR A 62 3.43 -40.55 2.01
CA THR A 62 2.72 -40.65 0.71
C THR A 62 2.71 -39.34 -0.09
N ASN A 63 2.98 -38.20 0.57
CA ASN A 63 2.84 -36.86 -0.02
C ASN A 63 4.16 -36.13 -0.33
N LYS A 64 5.30 -36.83 -0.40
CA LYS A 64 6.63 -36.20 -0.63
C LYS A 64 6.66 -35.25 -1.84
N THR A 65 6.05 -35.64 -2.96
CA THR A 65 5.97 -34.81 -4.17
C THR A 65 5.12 -33.55 -3.95
N ASN A 66 3.96 -33.69 -3.31
CA ASN A 66 3.07 -32.56 -2.98
C ASN A 66 3.77 -31.57 -2.04
N LEU A 67 4.51 -32.10 -1.07
CA LEU A 67 5.25 -31.33 -0.09
C LEU A 67 6.40 -30.54 -0.75
N GLN A 68 7.11 -31.14 -1.70
CA GLN A 68 8.13 -30.46 -2.49
C GLN A 68 7.54 -29.34 -3.36
N ILE A 69 6.39 -29.58 -4.03
CA ILE A 69 5.69 -28.56 -4.81
C ILE A 69 5.25 -27.39 -3.93
N LEU A 70 4.70 -27.66 -2.74
CA LEU A 70 4.25 -26.62 -1.83
C LEU A 70 5.41 -25.81 -1.25
N ARG A 71 6.56 -26.44 -0.99
CA ARG A 71 7.80 -25.74 -0.58
C ARG A 71 8.29 -24.79 -1.66
N ILE A 72 8.32 -25.22 -2.93
CA ILE A 72 8.68 -24.34 -4.06
C ILE A 72 7.73 -23.13 -4.13
N LYS A 73 6.41 -23.37 -4.04
CA LYS A 73 5.42 -22.29 -4.00
C LYS A 73 5.62 -21.35 -2.80
N ALA A 74 6.04 -21.88 -1.65
CA ALA A 74 6.29 -21.09 -0.46
C ALA A 74 7.50 -20.17 -0.65
N ASP A 75 8.57 -20.67 -1.27
CA ASP A 75 9.76 -19.87 -1.59
C ASP A 75 9.45 -18.79 -2.64
N GLU A 76 8.69 -19.10 -3.68
CA GLU A 76 8.22 -18.13 -4.67
C GLU A 76 7.36 -17.03 -4.03
N LEU A 77 6.38 -17.43 -3.21
CA LEU A 77 5.49 -16.49 -2.54
C LEU A 77 6.25 -15.62 -1.52
N LYS A 78 7.23 -16.19 -0.81
CA LYS A 78 8.15 -15.46 0.06
C LYS A 78 8.91 -14.40 -0.73
N LYS A 79 9.47 -14.76 -1.89
CA LYS A 79 10.22 -13.81 -2.74
C LYS A 79 9.32 -12.66 -3.19
N VAL A 80 8.13 -12.95 -3.71
CA VAL A 80 7.17 -11.93 -4.16
C VAL A 80 6.72 -11.03 -3.00
N SER A 81 6.47 -11.61 -1.82
CA SER A 81 6.09 -10.87 -0.62
C SER A 81 7.19 -9.92 -0.14
N LEU A 82 8.46 -10.34 -0.19
CA LEU A 82 9.58 -9.49 0.20
C LEU A 82 9.76 -8.31 -0.75
N VAL A 83 9.70 -8.56 -2.06
CA VAL A 83 9.77 -7.49 -3.08
C VAL A 83 8.64 -6.47 -2.90
N ALA A 84 7.42 -6.92 -2.61
CA ALA A 84 6.29 -6.03 -2.36
C ALA A 84 6.50 -5.18 -1.08
N ALA A 85 6.99 -5.79 0.00
CA ALA A 85 7.28 -5.09 1.25
C ALA A 85 8.42 -4.06 1.09
N ASP A 86 9.49 -4.42 0.37
CA ASP A 86 10.61 -3.51 0.09
C ASP A 86 10.14 -2.32 -0.77
N SER A 87 9.30 -2.57 -1.78
CA SER A 87 8.70 -1.51 -2.59
C SER A 87 7.82 -0.57 -1.77
N LEU A 88 7.01 -1.12 -0.85
CA LEU A 88 6.19 -0.32 0.06
C LEU A 88 7.06 0.57 0.95
N LYS A 89 8.12 0.00 1.55
CA LYS A 89 9.07 0.73 2.39
C LYS A 89 9.74 1.86 1.62
N GLN A 90 10.28 1.58 0.43
CA GLN A 90 10.94 2.60 -0.39
C GLN A 90 10.00 3.75 -0.74
N LYS A 91 8.75 3.46 -1.11
CA LYS A 91 7.74 4.49 -1.39
C LYS A 91 7.40 5.30 -0.15
N MET A 92 7.26 4.64 1.01
CA MET A 92 7.00 5.31 2.28
C MET A 92 8.14 6.27 2.64
N ASP A 93 9.39 5.81 2.53
CA ASP A 93 10.58 6.61 2.86
C ASP A 93 10.67 7.85 1.96
N ILE A 94 10.45 7.69 0.64
CA ILE A 94 10.44 8.82 -0.30
C ILE A 94 9.33 9.82 0.06
N LEU A 95 8.10 9.35 0.31
CA LEU A 95 6.98 10.23 0.67
C LEU A 95 7.22 10.97 1.98
N PHE A 96 7.79 10.30 2.99
CA PHE A 96 8.06 10.87 4.32
C PHE A 96 9.22 11.86 4.31
N GLN A 97 10.18 11.70 3.41
CA GLN A 97 11.30 12.63 3.27
C GLN A 97 10.96 13.84 2.40
N THR A 98 10.09 13.69 1.39
CA THR A 98 9.86 14.74 0.38
C THR A 98 8.56 15.51 0.57
N LYS A 99 7.47 14.86 1.01
CA LYS A 99 6.12 15.46 1.05
C LYS A 99 5.52 15.52 2.45
N LEU A 100 5.80 14.51 3.26
CA LEU A 100 5.23 14.33 4.60
C LEU A 100 6.31 14.53 5.67
N THR A 101 6.97 15.68 5.64
CA THR A 101 8.15 15.95 6.48
C THR A 101 7.81 16.14 7.96
N THR A 102 6.58 16.54 8.29
CA THR A 102 6.13 16.74 9.67
C THR A 102 5.41 15.50 10.21
N GLN A 103 5.50 15.28 11.52
CA GLN A 103 4.82 14.14 12.16
C GLN A 103 3.31 14.17 11.94
N GLU A 104 2.69 15.35 12.00
CA GLU A 104 1.26 15.53 11.73
C GLU A 104 0.87 15.07 10.32
N LYS A 105 1.63 15.49 9.29
CA LYS A 105 1.36 15.08 7.90
C LYS A 105 1.51 13.57 7.72
N LYS A 106 2.49 12.95 8.37
CA LYS A 106 2.65 11.47 8.37
C LYS A 106 1.44 10.79 9.00
N GLN A 107 0.99 11.26 10.17
CA GLN A 107 -0.17 10.68 10.87
C GLN A 107 -1.46 10.82 10.04
N ASN A 108 -1.70 11.98 9.44
CA ASN A 108 -2.88 12.19 8.58
C ASN A 108 -2.83 11.32 7.32
N PHE A 109 -1.64 11.15 6.72
CA PHE A 109 -1.47 10.23 5.60
C PHE A 109 -1.76 8.78 6.00
N LEU A 110 -1.21 8.31 7.13
CA LEU A 110 -1.43 6.94 7.61
C LEU A 110 -2.91 6.69 7.93
N LYS A 111 -3.59 7.64 8.58
CA LYS A 111 -5.05 7.55 8.81
C LYS A 111 -5.83 7.48 7.50
N ALA A 112 -5.44 8.27 6.50
CA ALA A 112 -6.09 8.23 5.19
C ALA A 112 -5.87 6.88 4.50
N VAL A 113 -4.67 6.31 4.59
CA VAL A 113 -4.36 4.96 4.11
C VAL A 113 -5.24 3.92 4.81
N ASP A 114 -5.38 3.99 6.13
CA ASP A 114 -6.22 3.06 6.90
C ASP A 114 -7.69 3.08 6.44
N VAL A 115 -8.24 4.25 6.11
CA VAL A 115 -9.59 4.37 5.53
C VAL A 115 -9.71 3.57 4.22
N TYR A 116 -8.72 3.61 3.34
CA TYR A 116 -8.73 2.81 2.12
C TYR A 116 -8.59 1.31 2.42
N LEU A 117 -7.76 0.92 3.38
CA LEU A 117 -7.60 -0.49 3.76
C LEU A 117 -8.90 -1.07 4.31
N GLN A 118 -9.60 -0.34 5.18
CA GLN A 118 -10.93 -0.71 5.70
C GLN A 118 -11.96 -0.83 4.56
N LYS A 119 -12.00 0.19 3.68
CA LYS A 119 -12.91 0.21 2.52
C LYS A 119 -12.69 -0.98 1.58
N TRP A 120 -11.47 -1.49 1.49
CA TRP A 120 -11.11 -2.63 0.64
C TRP A 120 -11.05 -3.96 1.39
N SER A 121 -11.41 -3.98 2.67
CA SER A 121 -11.37 -5.17 3.53
C SER A 121 -9.99 -5.84 3.56
N CYS A 122 -8.94 -5.01 3.61
CA CYS A 122 -7.55 -5.43 3.70
C CYS A 122 -7.03 -5.27 5.14
N GLU A 123 -7.62 -6.01 6.08
CA GLU A 123 -7.21 -6.06 7.50
C GLU A 123 -6.43 -7.35 7.81
#